data_AF-A0A5C6VRD8-F1
#
_entry.id   AF-A0A5C6VRD8-F1
#
_cell.length_a   1.000
_cell.length_b   1.000
_cell.length_c   1.000
_cell.angle_alpha   90.00
_cell.angle_beta   90.00
_cell.angle_gamma   90.00
#
_symmetry.space_group_name_H-M   'P 1'
#
loop_
_entity.id
_entity.type
_entity.pdbx_description
1 polymer ?
#
loop_
_entity_poly.entity_id
_entity_poly.type
_entity_poly.pdbx_seq_one_letter_code
_entity_poly.pdbx_strand_id
1 'polypeptide(L)' 'MNHHQLESDIEHLEHVLARISGTDHLPLSYWRKRVDDVTAAARIPAQQRRARRLDEALSALESRTGV' A
#
# COMPACT_ATOMS: atom_id res chain seq x y z
N MET A 1 -0.06 15.38 -1.40
CA MET A 1 -1.20 14.80 -2.14
C MET A 1 -2.47 15.55 -1.78
N ASN A 2 -3.37 15.79 -2.73
CA ASN A 2 -4.73 16.26 -2.42
C ASN A 2 -5.58 15.10 -1.88
N HIS A 3 -6.64 15.36 -1.12
CA HIS A 3 -7.50 14.35 -0.52
C HIS A 3 -8.04 13.32 -1.53
N HIS A 4 -8.50 13.78 -2.70
CA HIS A 4 -8.96 12.90 -3.78
C HIS A 4 -7.85 12.01 -4.35
N GLN A 5 -6.64 12.53 -4.47
CA GLN A 5 -5.50 11.75 -4.95
C GLN A 5 -5.11 10.68 -3.93
N LEU A 6 -5.20 11.00 -2.63
CA LEU A 6 -4.93 10.04 -1.56
C LEU A 6 -5.94 8.90 -1.54
N GLU A 7 -7.23 9.20 -1.65
CA GLU A 7 -8.26 8.15 -1.72
C GLU A 7 -8.05 7.25 -2.95
N SER A 8 -7.77 7.85 -4.12
CA SER A 8 -7.48 7.08 -5.33
C SER A 8 -6.23 6.22 -5.20
N ASP A 9 -5.17 6.73 -4.56
CA ASP A 9 -3.95 5.97 -4.31
C ASP A 9 -4.20 4.82 -3.31
N ILE A 10 -5.00 5.04 -2.27
CA ILE A 10 -5.41 3.98 -1.32
C ILE A 10 -6.19 2.88 -2.05
N GLU A 11 -7.21 3.24 -2.84
CA GLU A 11 -8.03 2.29 -3.58
C GLU A 11 -7.21 1.48 -4.60
N HIS A 12 -6.25 2.14 -5.25
CA HIS A 12 -5.33 1.50 -6.18
C HIS A 12 -4.45 0.48 -5.46
N LEU A 13 -3.85 0.86 -4.32
CA LEU A 13 -3.01 -0.04 -3.53
C LEU A 13 -3.82 -1.23 -2.98
N GLU A 14 -5.07 -1.02 -2.55
CA GLU A 14 -5.94 -2.10 -2.10
C GLU A 14 -6.19 -3.13 -3.21
N HIS A 15 -6.38 -2.68 -4.46
CA HIS A 15 -6.57 -3.57 -5.61
C HIS A 15 -5.28 -4.26 -6.06
N VAL A 16 -4.15 -3.53 -6.09
CA VAL A 16 -2.88 -4.06 -6.59
C VAL A 16 -2.25 -5.01 -5.59
N LEU A 17 -2.17 -4.66 -4.30
CA LEU A 17 -1.57 -5.54 -3.28
C LEU A 17 -2.34 -6.88 -3.15
N ALA A 18 -3.66 -6.87 -3.36
CA ALA A 18 -4.46 -8.11 -3.39
C ALA A 18 -4.15 -9.02 -4.59
N ARG A 19 -3.57 -8.47 -5.66
CA ARG A 19 -3.26 -9.16 -6.91
C ARG A 19 -1.78 -9.52 -7.06
N ILE A 20 -0.89 -8.95 -6.24
CA ILE A 20 0.53 -9.28 -6.26
C ILE A 20 0.73 -10.73 -5.85
N SER A 21 0.99 -11.57 -6.86
CA SER A 21 1.21 -13.01 -6.73
C SER A 21 2.65 -13.44 -7.07
N GLY A 22 3.56 -12.47 -7.24
CA GLY A 22 5.00 -12.72 -7.43
C GLY A 22 5.52 -12.54 -8.86
N THR A 23 4.68 -12.10 -9.80
CA THR A 23 5.07 -11.85 -11.21
C THR A 23 5.02 -10.38 -11.61
N ASP A 24 4.84 -9.47 -10.65
CA ASP A 24 4.70 -8.06 -10.95
C ASP A 24 6.04 -7.43 -11.38
N HIS A 25 5.94 -6.53 -12.35
CA HIS A 25 7.08 -5.82 -12.93
C HIS A 25 7.77 -4.85 -11.95
N LEU A 26 7.14 -4.52 -10.83
CA LEU A 26 7.63 -3.53 -9.87
C LEU A 26 8.12 -4.20 -8.58
N PRO A 27 9.31 -3.82 -8.08
CA PRO A 27 9.87 -4.40 -6.86
C PRO A 27 9.03 -4.05 -5.63
N LEU A 28 9.02 -4.92 -4.61
CA LEU A 28 8.29 -4.66 -3.35
C LEU A 28 8.72 -3.35 -2.67
N SER A 29 9.97 -2.93 -2.82
CA SER A 29 10.47 -1.64 -2.32
C SER A 29 9.76 -0.43 -2.94
N TYR A 30 9.30 -0.53 -4.19
CA TYR A 30 8.48 0.51 -4.81
C TYR A 30 7.12 0.62 -4.11
N TRP A 31 6.46 -0.53 -3.87
CA TRP A 31 5.18 -0.57 -3.16
C TRP A 31 5.30 -0.11 -1.71
N ARG A 32 6.40 -0.48 -1.03
CA ARG A 32 6.72 -0.03 0.34
C ARG A 32 6.75 1.48 0.43
N LYS A 33 7.51 2.13 -0.45
CA LYS A 33 7.55 3.60 -0.51
C LYS A 33 6.16 4.22 -0.71
N ARG A 34 5.34 3.63 -1.59
CA ARG A 34 3.98 4.12 -1.87
C ARG A 34 3.05 3.98 -0.65
N VAL A 35 3.14 2.87 0.08
CA VAL A 35 2.37 2.66 1.32
C VAL A 35 2.83 3.64 2.40
N ASP A 36 4.13 3.91 2.52
CA ASP A 36 4.66 4.90 3.47
C ASP A 36 4.15 6.31 3.15
N ASP A 37 4.17 6.72 1.88
CA ASP A 37 3.66 8.02 1.43
C ASP A 37 2.17 8.19 1.75
N VAL A 38 1.35 7.14 1.52
CA VAL A 38 -0.07 7.12 1.83
C VAL A 38 -0.32 7.16 3.34
N THR A 39 0.47 6.42 4.11
CA THR A 39 0.38 6.38 5.58
C THR A 39 0.71 7.75 6.18
N ALA A 40 1.77 8.40 5.69
CA ALA A 40 2.16 9.74 6.11
C ALA A 40 1.11 10.81 5.72
N ALA A 41 0.41 10.62 4.60
CA ALA A 41 -0.62 11.53 4.13
C ALA A 41 -2.01 11.30 4.77
N ALA A 42 -2.25 10.16 5.42
CA ALA A 42 -3.55 9.79 6.00
C ALA A 42 -3.92 10.66 7.22
N ARG A 43 -4.91 11.54 7.06
CA ARG A 43 -5.32 12.50 8.10
C ARG A 43 -6.60 12.13 8.84
N ILE A 44 -7.47 11.33 8.22
CA ILE A 44 -8.74 10.92 8.83
C ILE A 44 -8.69 9.47 9.30
N PRO A 45 -9.47 9.09 10.34
CA PRO A 45 -9.43 7.73 10.91
C PRO A 45 -9.72 6.62 9.90
N ALA A 46 -10.58 6.88 8.91
CA ALA A 46 -10.88 5.91 7.86
C ALA A 46 -9.65 5.62 6.97
N GLN A 47 -8.92 6.67 6.56
CA GLN A 47 -7.68 6.55 5.79
C GLN A 47 -6.60 5.81 6.57
N GLN A 48 -6.41 6.17 7.84
CA GLN A 48 -5.39 5.54 8.69
C GLN A 48 -5.64 4.04 8.86
N ARG A 49 -6.90 3.63 9.05
CA ARG A 49 -7.28 2.22 9.13
C ARG A 49 -6.98 1.47 7.83
N ARG A 50 -7.24 2.09 6.67
CA ARG A 50 -6.97 1.48 5.36
C ARG A 50 -5.47 1.41 5.09
N ALA A 51 -4.73 2.49 5.33
CA ALA A 51 -3.28 2.54 5.21
C ALA A 51 -2.58 1.47 6.06
N ARG A 52 -3.02 1.29 7.32
CA ARG A 52 -2.51 0.22 8.18
C ARG A 52 -2.74 -1.19 7.60
N ARG A 53 -3.91 -1.46 7.01
CA ARG A 53 -4.17 -2.75 6.36
C ARG A 53 -3.27 -2.98 5.14
N LEU A 54 -2.96 -1.92 4.39
CA LEU A 54 -2.03 -1.99 3.26
C LEU A 54 -0.61 -2.32 3.75
N ASP A 55 -0.16 -1.71 4.83
CA ASP A 55 1.13 -2.00 5.46
C ASP A 55 1.22 -3.45 5.97
N GLU A 56 0.18 -3.94 6.64
CA GLU A 56 0.09 -5.33 7.09
C GLU A 56 0.12 -6.31 5.90
N ALA A 57 -0.63 -6.03 4.83
CA ALA A 57 -0.65 -6.85 3.62
C ALA A 57 0.70 -6.88 2.91
N LEU A 58 1.37 -5.72 2.80
CA LEU A 58 2.68 -5.62 2.17
C LEU A 58 3.77 -6.30 3.01
N SER A 59 3.74 -6.14 4.34
CA SER A 59 4.68 -6.82 5.24
C SER A 59 4.54 -8.35 5.16
N ALA A 60 3.31 -8.85 5.02
CA ALA A 60 3.07 -10.27 4.77
C ALA A 60 3.57 -10.72 3.39
N LEU A 61 3.46 -9.88 2.37
CA LEU A 61 4.04 -10.13 1.03
C LEU A 61 5.56 -10.21 1.09
N GLU A 62 6.22 -9.24 1.68
CA GLU A 62 7.69 -9.21 1.85
C GLU A 62 8.19 -10.46 2.60
N SER A 63 7.52 -10.81 3.70
CA SER A 63 7.84 -12.02 4.48
C SER A 63 7.71 -13.32 3.67
N ARG A 64 6.73 -13.41 2.74
CA ARG A 64 6.57 -14.57 1.84
C ARG A 64 7.62 -14.60 0.74
N THR A 65 8.12 -13.44 0.32
CA THR A 65 9.03 -13.30 -0.82
C THR A 65 10.50 -13.39 -0.40
N GLY A 66 10.79 -13.49 0.90
CA GLY A 66 12.12 -13.81 1.43
C GLY A 66 13.15 -12.68 1.26
N VAL A 67 12.71 -11.42 1.27
CA VAL A 67 13.59 -10.25 1.42
C VAL A 67 13.88 -10.01 2.89
#